data_AF-A0A931Z8F0-F1
#
_entry.id   AF-A0A931Z8F0-F1
#
_cell.length_a   1.000
_cell.length_b   1.000
_cell.length_c   1.000
_cell.angle_alpha   90.00
_cell.angle_beta   90.00
_cell.angle_gamma   90.00
#
_symmetry.space_group_name_H-M   'P 1'
#
loop_
_entity.id
_entity.type
_entity.pdbx_description
1 polymer ?
#
loop_
_entity_poly.entity_id
_entity_poly.type
_entity_poly.pdbx_seq_one_letter_code
_entity_poly.pdbx_strand_id
1 'polypeptide(L)'
;MEEHLELPPRPRALRNLGWTLVGLGGLSLLNLVYDLLVGNQIMIDLGIILLPCAGFGLLEGRDGWRIFCLVCAWIVFLFIALLMAALFFQPLPDWVSWTLVSLFAIAATGVAAWTSHVARRPDVRTYCTARARLRRNQ
;
A
#
# COMPACT_ATOMS: atom_id res chain seq x y z
N MET A 1 -2.81 -20.50 35.97
CA MET A 1 -1.45 -20.06 35.57
C MET A 1 -1.65 -19.23 34.32
N GLU A 2 -1.79 -17.91 34.48
CA GLU A 2 -1.91 -17.01 33.34
C GLU A 2 -0.52 -16.87 32.74
N GLU A 3 -0.23 -17.62 31.67
CA GLU A 3 0.91 -17.28 30.82
C GLU A 3 0.64 -15.87 30.28
N HIS A 4 1.33 -14.86 30.83
CA HIS A 4 1.45 -13.57 30.20
C HIS A 4 2.10 -13.78 28.83
N LEU A 5 1.25 -13.94 27.80
CA LEU A 5 1.65 -13.95 26.40
C LEU A 5 2.24 -12.56 26.08
N GLU A 6 3.54 -12.40 26.29
CA GLU A 6 4.25 -11.19 25.90
C GLU A 6 4.29 -11.13 24.37
N LEU A 7 3.80 -10.01 23.81
CA LEU A 7 3.88 -9.75 22.38
C LEU A 7 5.36 -9.59 21.98
N PRO A 8 5.83 -10.31 20.94
CA PRO A 8 7.14 -10.01 20.39
C PRO A 8 7.19 -8.55 19.94
N PRO A 9 8.36 -7.89 20.01
CA PRO A 9 8.50 -6.51 19.62
C PRO A 9 8.07 -6.31 18.17
N ARG A 10 7.38 -5.20 17.91
CA ARG A 10 6.83 -4.91 16.58
C ARG A 10 7.96 -4.83 15.53
N PRO A 11 7.89 -5.58 14.42
CA PRO A 11 8.90 -5.52 13.38
C PRO A 11 8.98 -4.11 12.78
N ARG A 12 10.19 -3.53 12.73
CA ARG A 12 10.41 -2.21 12.12
C ARG A 12 9.99 -2.18 10.65
N ALA A 13 10.21 -3.29 9.93
CA ALA A 13 9.79 -3.44 8.54
C ALA A 13 8.28 -3.26 8.36
N LEU A 14 7.47 -3.81 9.28
CA LEU A 14 6.02 -3.69 9.27
C LEU A 14 5.57 -2.26 9.59
N ARG A 15 6.24 -1.59 10.53
CA ARG A 15 5.98 -0.18 10.82
C ARG A 15 6.31 0.72 9.64
N ASN A 16 7.47 0.52 9.01
CA ASN A 16 7.89 1.29 7.84
C ASN A 16 6.91 1.06 6.68
N LEU A 17 6.53 -0.19 6.41
CA LEU A 17 5.55 -0.50 5.37
C LEU A 17 4.21 0.21 5.62
N GLY A 18 3.70 0.13 6.86
CA GLY A 18 2.44 0.78 7.24
C GLY A 18 2.48 2.29 6.98
N TRP A 19 3.54 2.97 7.44
CA TRP A 19 3.71 4.41 7.21
C TRP A 19 3.93 4.78 5.76
N THR A 20 4.64 3.96 4.97
CA THR A 20 4.81 4.20 3.54
C THR A 20 3.47 4.13 2.81
N LEU A 21 2.62 3.14 3.12
CA LEU A 21 1.29 3.02 2.52
C LEU A 21 0.37 4.18 2.91
N VAL A 22 0.38 4.60 4.19
CA VAL A 22 -0.35 5.79 4.64
C VAL A 22 0.16 7.05 3.94
N GLY A 23 1.48 7.21 3.82
CA GLY A 23 2.11 8.34 3.15
C GLY A 23 1.75 8.41 1.67
N LEU A 24 1.79 7.28 0.96
CA LEU A 24 1.40 7.20 -0.45
C LEU A 24 -0.07 7.56 -0.65
N GLY A 25 -0.98 7.03 0.16
CA GLY A 25 -2.39 7.41 0.05
C GLY A 25 -2.67 8.85 0.46
N GLY A 26 -1.89 9.40 1.41
CA GLY A 26 -1.92 10.84 1.74
C GLY A 26 -1.45 11.73 0.59
N LEU A 27 -0.42 11.31 -0.16
CA LEU A 27 0.01 11.99 -1.38
C LEU A 27 -1.07 11.94 -2.47
N SER A 28 -1.71 10.78 -2.68
CA SER A 28 -2.85 10.68 -3.60
C SER A 28 -4.01 11.60 -3.17
N LEU A 29 -4.29 11.71 -1.86
CA LEU A 29 -5.32 12.62 -1.34
C LEU A 29 -4.97 14.09 -1.61
N LEU A 30 -3.70 14.49 -1.40
CA LEU A 30 -3.24 15.84 -1.72
C LEU A 30 -3.40 16.15 -3.22
N ASN A 31 -3.12 15.17 -4.08
CA ASN A 31 -3.32 15.33 -5.53
C ASN A 31 -4.81 15.52 -5.87
N LEU A 32 -5.72 14.78 -5.24
CA LEU A 32 -7.16 14.97 -5.38
C LEU A 32 -7.61 16.37 -4.92
N VAL A 33 -7.10 16.85 -3.79
CA VAL A 33 -7.40 18.21 -3.30
C VAL A 33 -6.92 19.26 -4.29
N TYR A 34 -5.74 19.06 -4.88
CA TYR A 34 -5.23 19.93 -5.93
C TYR A 34 -6.13 19.93 -7.17
N ASP A 35 -6.52 18.74 -7.68
CA ASP A 35 -7.41 18.61 -8.83
C ASP A 35 -8.79 19.28 -8.57
N LEU A 36 -9.32 19.16 -7.35
CA LEU A 36 -10.54 19.84 -6.91
C LEU A 36 -10.41 21.37 -6.92
N LEU A 37 -9.27 21.90 -6.48
CA LEU A 37 -9.01 23.34 -6.44
C LEU A 37 -8.81 23.94 -7.83
N VAL A 38 -8.22 23.17 -8.75
CA VAL A 38 -7.93 23.60 -10.13
C VAL A 38 -9.14 23.42 -11.06
N GLY A 39 -10.20 22.76 -10.59
CA GLY A 39 -11.41 22.49 -11.40
C GLY A 39 -11.17 21.42 -12.47
N ASN A 40 -10.20 20.54 -12.24
CA ASN A 40 -9.88 19.45 -13.14
C ASN A 40 -10.89 18.29 -12.98
N GLN A 41 -11.00 17.40 -13.97
CA GLN A 41 -11.91 16.25 -13.84
C GLN A 41 -11.49 15.37 -12.65
N ILE A 42 -12.40 15.19 -11.71
CA ILE A 42 -12.18 14.41 -10.49
C ILE A 42 -12.06 12.93 -10.87
N MET A 43 -10.83 12.44 -11.00
CA MET A 43 -10.57 11.01 -11.09
C MET A 43 -10.29 10.51 -9.68
N ILE A 44 -11.26 9.82 -9.08
CA ILE A 44 -11.08 9.22 -7.74
C ILE A 44 -10.09 8.07 -7.89
N ASP A 45 -8.84 8.31 -7.50
CA ASP A 45 -7.82 7.27 -7.40
C ASP A 45 -8.18 6.32 -6.25
N LEU A 46 -8.40 5.05 -6.60
CA LEU A 46 -8.59 3.95 -5.64
C LEU A 46 -7.46 3.90 -4.60
N GLY A 47 -6.27 4.38 -4.94
CA GLY A 47 -5.12 4.55 -4.04
C GLY A 47 -5.39 5.42 -2.82
N ILE A 48 -6.29 6.42 -2.92
CA ILE A 48 -6.63 7.35 -1.83
C ILE A 48 -7.27 6.63 -0.64
N ILE A 49 -8.07 5.59 -0.91
CA ILE A 49 -8.81 4.87 0.13
C ILE A 49 -8.09 3.56 0.45
N LEU A 50 -7.65 2.81 -0.56
CA LEU A 50 -7.08 1.49 -0.36
C LEU A 50 -5.71 1.53 0.33
N LEU A 51 -4.82 2.47 -0.03
CA LEU A 51 -3.47 2.52 0.52
C LEU A 51 -3.44 2.93 2.00
N PRO A 52 -4.17 3.97 2.46
CA PRO A 52 -4.22 4.31 3.88
C PRO A 52 -4.93 3.23 4.70
N CYS A 53 -6.05 2.68 4.21
CA CYS A 53 -6.75 1.60 4.93
C CYS A 53 -5.83 0.39 5.13
N ALA A 54 -5.13 -0.02 4.08
CA ALA A 54 -4.10 -1.05 4.16
C ALA A 54 -3.02 -0.67 5.19
N GLY A 55 -2.41 0.50 5.07
CA GLY A 55 -1.37 0.97 5.98
C GLY A 55 -1.80 1.00 7.45
N PHE A 56 -2.98 1.54 7.76
CA PHE A 56 -3.54 1.58 9.11
C PHE A 56 -3.84 0.18 9.65
N GLY A 57 -4.41 -0.71 8.83
CA GLY A 57 -4.64 -2.09 9.22
C GLY A 57 -3.36 -2.86 9.54
N LEU A 58 -2.31 -2.61 8.76
CA LEU A 58 -0.98 -3.15 9.02
C LEU A 58 -0.39 -2.56 10.31
N LEU A 59 -0.62 -1.26 10.57
CA LEU A 59 -0.30 -0.59 11.84
C LEU A 59 -1.16 -1.07 13.02
N GLU A 60 -2.29 -1.71 12.79
CA GLU A 60 -3.07 -2.39 13.84
C GLU A 60 -2.52 -3.79 14.17
N GLY A 61 -1.69 -4.37 13.28
CA GLY A 61 -1.04 -5.67 13.49
C GLY A 61 -2.01 -6.86 13.48
N ARG A 62 -3.15 -6.72 12.81
CA ARG A 62 -4.14 -7.79 12.65
C ARG A 62 -3.74 -8.72 11.50
N ASP A 63 -3.87 -10.03 11.69
CA ASP A 63 -3.47 -11.06 10.71
C ASP A 63 -4.11 -10.86 9.32
N GLY A 64 -5.41 -10.57 9.27
CA GLY A 64 -6.13 -10.37 8.00
C GLY A 64 -5.65 -9.17 7.20
N TRP A 65 -5.11 -8.15 7.88
CA TRP A 65 -4.66 -6.93 7.22
C TRP A 65 -3.35 -7.10 6.45
N ARG A 66 -2.56 -8.14 6.76
CA ARG A 66 -1.38 -8.48 5.96
C ARG A 66 -1.76 -8.94 4.55
N ILE A 67 -2.81 -9.76 4.45
CA ILE A 67 -3.35 -10.23 3.15
C ILE A 67 -4.02 -9.06 2.44
N PHE A 68 -4.82 -8.27 3.15
CA PHE A 68 -5.48 -7.08 2.60
C PHE A 68 -4.47 -6.07 2.05
N CYS A 69 -3.34 -5.83 2.72
CA CYS A 69 -2.28 -4.95 2.22
C CYS A 69 -1.63 -5.47 0.95
N LEU A 70 -1.40 -6.78 0.88
CA LEU A 70 -0.86 -7.41 -0.32
C LEU A 70 -1.85 -7.26 -1.48
N VAL A 71 -3.13 -7.55 -1.24
CA VAL A 71 -4.20 -7.35 -2.23
C VAL A 71 -4.28 -5.88 -2.68
N CYS A 72 -4.26 -4.92 -1.76
CA CYS A 72 -4.29 -3.49 -2.11
C CYS A 72 -3.08 -3.08 -2.93
N ALA A 73 -1.86 -3.50 -2.54
CA ALA A 73 -0.64 -3.19 -3.29
C ALA A 73 -0.69 -3.76 -4.71
N TRP A 74 -1.22 -4.98 -4.89
CA TRP A 74 -1.40 -5.60 -6.20
C TRP A 74 -2.52 -4.95 -7.02
N ILE A 75 -3.61 -4.49 -6.40
CA ILE A 75 -4.67 -3.72 -7.08
C ILE A 75 -4.12 -2.39 -7.57
N VAL A 76 -3.37 -1.66 -6.75
CA VAL A 76 -2.74 -0.38 -7.16
C VAL A 76 -1.73 -0.63 -8.28
N PHE A 77 -0.93 -1.69 -8.20
CA PHE A 77 -0.03 -2.08 -9.28
C PHE A 77 -0.78 -2.38 -10.59
N LEU A 78 -1.84 -3.19 -10.54
CA LEU A 78 -2.66 -3.52 -11.72
C LEU A 78 -3.33 -2.28 -12.30
N PHE A 79 -3.83 -1.38 -11.46
CA PHE A 79 -4.42 -0.12 -11.88
C PHE A 79 -3.39 0.75 -12.62
N ILE A 80 -2.18 0.91 -12.06
CA ILE A 80 -1.08 1.62 -12.72
C ILE A 80 -0.70 0.93 -14.03
N ALA A 81 -0.61 -0.40 -14.06
CA ALA A 81 -0.26 -1.15 -15.27
C ALA A 81 -1.32 -0.96 -16.38
N LEU A 82 -2.61 -0.98 -16.04
CA LEU A 82 -3.71 -0.71 -16.97
C LEU A 82 -3.71 0.74 -17.45
N LEU A 83 -3.45 1.70 -16.56
CA LEU A 83 -3.31 3.11 -16.92
C LEU A 83 -2.15 3.29 -17.92
N MET A 84 -1.00 2.69 -17.64
CA MET A 84 0.17 2.73 -18.52
C MET A 84 -0.12 2.06 -19.88
N ALA A 85 -0.84 0.94 -19.89
CA ALA A 85 -1.28 0.28 -21.12
C ALA A 85 -2.25 1.17 -21.92
N ALA A 86 -3.18 1.86 -21.26
CA ALA A 86 -4.10 2.78 -21.91
C ALA A 86 -3.37 4.00 -22.50
N LEU A 87 -2.41 4.56 -21.76
CA LEU A 87 -1.53 5.62 -22.25
C LEU A 87 -0.67 5.15 -23.43
N PHE A 88 -0.40 3.84 -23.54
CA PHE A 88 0.37 3.32 -24.67
C PHE A 88 -0.37 3.47 -26.03
N PHE A 89 -1.70 3.40 -26.00
CA PHE A 89 -2.55 3.49 -27.19
C PHE A 89 -2.99 4.92 -27.53
N GLN A 90 -2.68 5.91 -26.69
CA GLN A 90 -3.04 7.30 -26.92
C GLN A 90 -1.83 8.13 -27.36
N PRO A 91 -2.00 9.10 -28.29
CA PRO A 91 -0.96 10.09 -28.56
C PRO A 91 -0.73 10.92 -27.30
N LEU A 92 0.38 10.67 -26.62
CA LEU A 92 0.78 11.41 -25.43
C LEU A 92 1.18 12.84 -25.81
N PRO A 93 0.83 13.85 -24.99
CA PRO A 93 1.34 15.20 -25.16
C PRO A 93 2.87 15.24 -25.09
N ASP A 94 3.53 16.13 -25.85
CA ASP A 94 5.01 16.20 -25.95
C ASP A 94 5.74 16.36 -24.59
N TRP A 95 5.05 16.85 -23.56
CA TRP A 95 5.58 17.01 -22.21
C TRP A 95 5.53 15.73 -21.36
N VAL A 96 4.75 14.71 -21.77
CA VAL A 96 4.72 13.39 -21.13
C VAL A 96 5.66 12.45 -21.90
N SER A 97 6.90 12.33 -21.43
CA SER A 97 7.85 11.41 -22.05
C SER A 97 7.55 9.97 -21.67
N TRP A 98 7.77 9.04 -22.59
CA TRP A 98 7.80 7.59 -22.32
C TRP A 98 8.77 7.21 -21.20
N THR A 99 9.76 8.06 -20.92
CA THR A 99 10.67 7.93 -19.78
C THR A 99 9.93 8.09 -18.44
N LEU A 100 9.01 9.05 -18.31
CA LEU A 100 8.20 9.22 -17.10
C LEU A 100 7.28 8.01 -16.89
N VAL A 101 6.60 7.57 -17.95
CA VAL A 101 5.76 6.36 -17.98
C VAL A 101 6.56 5.14 -17.48
N SER A 102 7.78 4.96 -17.99
CA SER A 102 8.66 3.85 -17.60
C SER A 102 9.12 3.94 -16.14
N LEU A 103 9.45 5.14 -15.65
CA LEU A 103 9.85 5.36 -14.26
C LEU A 103 8.70 5.04 -13.28
N PHE A 104 7.47 5.43 -13.61
CA PHE A 104 6.29 5.10 -12.80
C PHE A 104 6.06 3.58 -12.74
N ALA A 105 6.19 2.88 -13.86
CA ALA A 105 6.06 1.43 -13.90
C ALA A 105 7.11 0.71 -13.04
N ILE A 106 8.38 1.15 -13.09
CA ILE A 106 9.46 0.61 -12.27
C ILE A 106 9.20 0.87 -10.78
N ALA A 107 8.79 2.09 -10.42
CA ALA A 107 8.48 2.45 -9.04
C ALA A 107 7.31 1.62 -8.50
N ALA A 108 6.22 1.48 -9.26
CA ALA A 108 5.07 0.67 -8.88
C ALA A 108 5.45 -0.80 -8.67
N THR A 109 6.26 -1.37 -9.57
CA THR A 109 6.77 -2.74 -9.47
C THR A 109 7.64 -2.92 -8.22
N GLY A 110 8.54 -1.96 -7.95
CA GLY A 110 9.41 -1.97 -6.78
C GLY A 110 8.63 -1.95 -5.46
N VAL A 111 7.59 -1.12 -5.37
CA VAL A 111 6.71 -1.05 -4.20
C VAL A 111 5.91 -2.36 -4.02
N ALA A 112 5.38 -2.94 -5.11
CA ALA A 112 4.66 -4.22 -5.06
C ALA A 112 5.57 -5.40 -4.66
N ALA A 113 6.80 -5.43 -5.18
CA ALA A 113 7.80 -6.43 -4.82
C ALA A 113 8.24 -6.29 -3.35
N TRP A 114 8.51 -5.05 -2.90
CA TRP A 114 8.91 -4.76 -1.52
C TRP A 114 7.81 -5.11 -0.51
N THR A 115 6.57 -4.72 -0.78
CA THR A 115 5.41 -5.05 0.06
C THR A 115 5.21 -6.57 0.16
N SER A 116 5.32 -7.28 -0.96
CA SER A 116 5.26 -8.74 -1.01
C SER A 116 6.40 -9.39 -0.21
N HIS A 117 7.61 -8.86 -0.31
CA HIS A 117 8.76 -9.35 0.45
C HIS A 117 8.58 -9.16 1.96
N VAL A 118 8.20 -7.96 2.41
CA VAL A 118 7.97 -7.66 3.84
C VAL A 118 6.82 -8.49 4.42
N ALA A 119 5.71 -8.64 3.69
CA ALA A 119 4.58 -9.44 4.14
C ALA A 119 4.92 -10.94 4.30
N ARG A 120 5.88 -11.44 3.54
CA ARG A 120 6.33 -12.85 3.61
C ARG A 120 7.37 -13.11 4.68
N ARG A 121 7.95 -12.07 5.32
CA ARG A 121 8.98 -12.30 6.31
C ARG A 121 8.45 -13.08 7.53
N PRO A 122 9.24 -14.02 8.07
CA PRO A 122 8.80 -14.88 9.17
C PRO A 122 8.56 -14.10 10.47
N ASP A 123 9.35 -13.06 10.74
CA ASP A 123 9.16 -12.14 11.88
C ASP A 123 7.79 -11.45 11.86
N VAL A 124 7.37 -10.97 10.68
CA VAL A 124 6.05 -10.36 10.46
C VAL A 124 4.94 -11.37 10.67
N ARG A 125 5.10 -12.60 10.17
CA ARG A 125 4.13 -13.68 10.35
C ARG A 125 3.96 -14.04 11.83
N THR A 126 5.06 -14.24 12.53
CA THR A 126 5.05 -14.60 13.96
C THR A 126 4.41 -13.49 14.79
N TYR A 127 4.72 -12.23 14.51
CA TYR A 127 4.12 -11.09 15.22
C TYR A 127 2.59 -11.03 15.04
N CYS A 128 2.10 -11.09 13.80
CA CYS A 128 0.66 -10.97 13.55
C CYS A 128 -0.13 -12.17 14.13
N THR A 129 0.43 -13.38 14.03
CA THR A 129 -0.20 -14.60 14.58
C THR A 129 -0.22 -14.61 16.10
N ALA A 130 0.87 -14.16 16.76
CA ALA A 130 0.91 -14.00 18.21
C ALA A 130 -0.14 -12.99 18.68
N ARG A 131 -0.27 -11.85 17.97
CA ARG A 131 -1.27 -10.82 18.28
C ARG A 131 -2.71 -11.29 18.06
N ALA A 132 -2.96 -12.11 17.04
CA ALA A 132 -4.27 -12.70 16.80
C ALA A 132 -4.67 -13.69 17.89
N ARG A 133 -3.73 -14.50 18.41
CA ARG A 133 -3.98 -15.41 19.53
C ARG A 133 -4.32 -14.65 20.81
N LEU A 134 -3.58 -13.59 21.11
CA LEU A 134 -3.86 -12.74 22.28
C LEU A 134 -5.27 -12.15 22.28
N ARG A 135 -5.75 -11.63 21.14
CA ARG A 135 -7.11 -11.11 21.04
C ARG A 135 -8.21 -12.16 21.21
N ARG A 136 -7.93 -13.46 20.99
CA ARG A 136 -8.92 -14.53 21.21
C ARG A 136 -9.04 -14.94 22.68
N ASN A 137 -8.02 -14.66 23.47
CA ASN A 137 -7.94 -15.02 24.88
C ASN A 137 -8.32 -13.85 25.81
N GLN A 138 -8.68 -12.70 25.23
CA GLN A 138 -9.26 -11.53 25.90
C GLN A 138 -10.76 -11.53 25.67
#